data_AF-A0A2I3RAA7-F1
#
_entry.id   AF-A0A2I3RAA7-F1
#
_cell.length_a   1.000
_cell.length_b   1.000
_cell.length_c   1.000
_cell.angle_alpha   90.00
_cell.angle_beta   90.00
_cell.angle_gamma   90.00
#
_symmetry.space_group_name_H-M   'P 1'
#
loop_
_entity.id
_entity.type
_entity.pdbx_description
1 polymer ?
#
loop_
_entity_poly.entity_id
_entity_poly.type
_entity_poly.pdbx_seq_one_letter_code
_entity_poly.pdbx_strand_id
1 'polypeptide(L)'
;MLVLRSGLSKALASRTLAPQVCSSFATGPRQYDGTFYEFRTYYLKPSNMNAFMENLKKNIHLRTSYSELVGFWSVEFGGRMNKVFHIWKYDNFAHRAEVRKALANCKEWQEQSIIPNLARIDKQETEITYLIPWSKLEKPPKEVHVLWWNESADSRAAGRHKSHEDPRVVAAVRESVSYLVSQQNMLLIPASFSPLK
;
A
#
# COMPACT_ATOMS: atom_id res chain seq x y z
N MET A 1 -4.86 14.40 74.78
CA MET A 1 -4.02 14.85 73.64
C MET A 1 -3.24 13.65 73.14
N LEU A 2 -3.75 12.95 72.12
CA LEU A 2 -3.02 12.01 71.26
C LEU A 2 -3.97 11.69 70.10
N VAL A 3 -3.70 12.22 68.91
CA VAL A 3 -4.45 11.91 67.69
C VAL A 3 -3.52 11.12 66.79
N LEU A 4 -3.91 9.88 66.49
CA LEU A 4 -3.28 9.05 65.47
C LEU A 4 -3.30 9.78 64.13
N ARG A 5 -2.13 9.97 63.52
CA ARG A 5 -2.01 10.16 62.07
C ARG A 5 -1.11 9.07 61.52
N SER A 6 -1.73 8.17 60.78
CA SER A 6 -1.08 7.17 59.94
C SER A 6 -0.30 7.88 58.82
N GLY A 7 1.02 7.75 58.85
CA GLY A 7 1.88 8.12 57.74
C GLY A 7 1.82 7.03 56.67
N LEU A 8 0.98 7.20 55.66
CA LEU A 8 1.08 6.44 54.41
C LEU A 8 2.25 7.02 53.61
N SER A 9 3.39 6.31 53.64
CA SER A 9 4.47 6.52 52.67
C SER A 9 3.93 6.23 51.27
N LYS A 10 3.72 7.28 50.45
CA LYS A 10 3.49 7.11 49.02
C LYS A 10 4.76 6.53 48.40
N ALA A 11 4.77 5.22 48.15
CA ALA A 11 5.68 4.63 47.20
C ALA A 11 5.39 5.23 45.82
N LEU A 12 6.33 6.03 45.31
CA LEU A 12 6.33 6.45 43.91
C LEU A 12 6.55 5.19 43.06
N ALA A 13 5.47 4.66 42.50
CA ALA A 13 5.56 3.64 41.47
C ALA A 13 6.36 4.22 40.29
N SER A 14 7.48 3.57 39.95
CA SER A 14 8.21 3.85 38.73
C SER A 14 7.25 3.70 37.54
N ARG A 15 6.99 4.78 36.81
CA ARG A 15 6.28 4.71 35.54
C ARG A 15 7.10 3.85 34.59
N THR A 16 6.67 2.62 34.35
CA THR A 16 7.15 1.81 33.24
C THR A 16 6.80 2.57 31.98
N LEU A 17 7.80 3.19 31.34
CA LEU A 17 7.66 3.72 29.99
C LEU A 17 7.22 2.55 29.10
N ALA A 18 6.06 2.70 28.46
CA ALA A 18 5.59 1.74 27.47
C ALA A 18 6.71 1.51 26.44
N PRO A 19 6.94 0.26 26.00
CA PRO A 19 7.92 0.02 24.96
C PRO A 19 7.50 0.83 23.73
N GLN A 20 8.32 1.82 23.38
CA GLN A 20 8.25 2.48 22.09
C GLN A 20 8.37 1.38 21.04
N VAL A 21 7.25 1.03 20.40
CA VAL A 21 7.25 0.14 19.26
C VAL A 21 7.85 0.95 18.10
N CYS A 22 9.18 0.97 18.02
CA CYS A 22 9.88 1.37 16.81
C CYS A 22 9.53 0.34 15.73
N SER A 23 8.55 0.66 14.88
CA SER A 23 8.42 -0.05 13.61
C SER A 23 9.69 0.23 12.80
N SER A 24 10.47 -0.81 12.51
CA SER A 24 11.60 -0.72 11.60
C SER A 24 11.08 -0.27 10.23
N PHE A 25 11.27 1.00 9.89
CA PHE A 25 11.07 1.46 8.52
C PHE A 25 12.17 0.83 7.69
N ALA A 26 11.84 -0.22 6.92
CA ALA A 26 12.72 -0.71 5.88
C ALA A 26 12.84 0.40 4.83
N THR A 27 13.93 1.17 4.92
CA THR A 27 14.32 2.13 3.89
C THR A 27 15.29 1.41 2.95
N GLY A 28 14.83 1.11 1.74
CA GLY A 28 15.76 0.99 0.63
C GLY A 28 16.56 2.29 0.50
N PRO A 29 17.71 2.29 -0.21
CA PRO A 29 18.49 3.51 -0.40
C PRO A 29 17.58 4.63 -0.93
N ARG A 30 17.46 5.70 -0.14
CA ARG A 30 16.62 6.86 -0.47
C ARG A 30 17.07 7.38 -1.82
N GLN A 31 16.20 7.31 -2.82
CA GLN A 31 16.53 7.82 -4.14
C GLN A 31 16.85 9.32 -4.04
N TYR A 32 17.87 9.77 -4.77
CA TYR A 32 18.36 11.16 -4.73
C TYR A 32 17.31 12.19 -5.19
N ASP A 33 16.32 11.75 -5.97
CA ASP A 33 15.21 12.54 -6.52
C ASP A 33 14.07 12.76 -5.50
N GLY A 34 14.10 12.10 -4.33
CA GLY A 34 13.14 12.30 -3.24
C GLY A 34 11.72 11.78 -3.49
N THR A 35 11.37 11.49 -4.75
CA THR A 35 10.06 11.03 -5.19
C THR A 35 9.83 9.60 -4.72
N PHE A 36 8.62 9.32 -4.24
CA PHE A 36 8.22 7.97 -3.87
C PHE A 36 6.76 7.71 -4.21
N TYR A 37 6.41 6.43 -4.17
CA TYR A 37 5.08 5.94 -4.46
C TYR A 37 4.49 5.32 -3.20
N GLU A 38 3.26 5.71 -2.88
CA GLU A 38 2.50 5.13 -1.79
C GLU A 38 1.55 4.08 -2.36
N PHE A 39 1.87 2.83 -2.04
CA PHE A 39 1.02 1.69 -2.34
C PHE A 39 0.01 1.56 -1.23
N ARG A 40 -1.25 1.36 -1.60
CA ARG A 40 -2.33 1.20 -0.64
C ARG A 40 -3.23 0.06 -1.09
N THR A 41 -3.42 -0.87 -0.17
CA THR A 41 -4.24 -2.05 -0.37
C THR A 41 -5.38 -2.02 0.64
N TYR A 42 -6.62 -1.95 0.17
CA TYR A 42 -7.79 -2.02 1.04
C TYR A 42 -8.52 -3.33 0.86
N TYR A 43 -8.78 -3.98 2.00
CA TYR A 43 -9.66 -5.13 2.10
C TYR A 43 -11.03 -4.62 2.47
N LEU A 44 -12.00 -4.86 1.61
CA LEU A 44 -13.38 -4.47 1.80
C LEU A 44 -14.15 -5.60 2.44
N LYS A 45 -15.15 -5.25 3.25
CA LYS A 45 -16.13 -6.21 3.78
C LYS A 45 -16.87 -6.86 2.61
N PRO A 46 -17.31 -8.13 2.76
CA PRO A 46 -18.13 -8.80 1.75
C PRO A 46 -19.31 -7.93 1.30
N SER A 47 -19.68 -8.03 0.03
CA SER A 47 -20.79 -7.29 -0.61
C SER A 47 -20.64 -5.76 -0.66
N ASN A 48 -19.53 -5.18 -0.19
CA ASN A 48 -19.33 -3.73 -0.22
C ASN A 48 -18.48 -3.22 -1.40
N MET A 49 -17.92 -4.11 -2.23
CA MET A 49 -17.05 -3.74 -3.35
C MET A 49 -17.73 -2.74 -4.30
N ASN A 50 -18.92 -3.08 -4.81
CA ASN A 50 -19.60 -2.22 -5.79
C ASN A 50 -19.95 -0.85 -5.20
N ALA A 51 -20.48 -0.82 -3.98
CA ALA A 51 -20.84 0.43 -3.30
C ALA A 51 -19.60 1.32 -3.04
N PHE A 52 -18.47 0.71 -2.68
CA PHE A 52 -17.20 1.41 -2.52
C PHE A 52 -16.69 1.97 -3.86
N MET A 53 -16.66 1.15 -4.91
CA MET A 53 -16.17 1.56 -6.24
C MET A 53 -17.02 2.67 -6.85
N GLU A 54 -18.35 2.62 -6.74
CA GLU A 54 -19.24 3.67 -7.23
C GLU A 54 -19.07 4.98 -6.46
N ASN A 55 -18.90 4.93 -5.14
CA ASN A 55 -18.62 6.13 -4.35
C ASN A 55 -17.26 6.73 -4.69
N LEU A 56 -16.22 5.91 -4.82
CA LEU A 56 -14.89 6.35 -5.24
C LEU A 56 -14.93 6.97 -6.64
N LYS A 57 -15.56 6.31 -7.61
CA LYS A 57 -15.69 6.84 -8.98
C LYS A 57 -16.29 8.24 -9.01
N LYS A 58 -17.30 8.50 -8.18
CA LYS A 58 -17.95 9.81 -8.10
C LYS A 58 -17.02 10.87 -7.52
N ASN A 59 -16.24 10.53 -6.50
CA ASN A 59 -15.56 11.52 -5.67
C ASN A 59 -14.03 11.53 -5.79
N ILE A 60 -13.43 10.61 -6.56
CA ILE A 60 -11.97 10.49 -6.67
C ILE A 60 -11.31 11.77 -7.17
N HIS A 61 -12.03 12.56 -7.98
CA HIS A 61 -11.60 13.86 -8.48
C HIS A 61 -11.22 14.84 -7.36
N LEU A 62 -11.89 14.75 -6.20
CA LEU A 62 -11.59 15.57 -5.01
C LEU A 62 -10.23 15.25 -4.40
N ARG A 63 -9.73 14.02 -4.57
CA ARG A 63 -8.39 13.63 -4.10
C ARG A 63 -7.33 13.85 -5.17
N THR A 64 -7.66 13.64 -6.44
CA THR A 64 -6.70 13.82 -7.54
C THR A 64 -6.36 15.28 -7.80
N SER A 65 -7.13 16.24 -7.28
CA SER A 65 -6.77 17.65 -7.26
C SER A 65 -5.61 17.97 -6.29
N TYR A 66 -5.34 17.10 -5.31
CA TYR A 66 -4.26 17.26 -4.33
C TYR A 66 -3.09 16.29 -4.53
N SER A 67 -3.33 15.12 -5.11
CA SER A 67 -2.29 14.09 -5.29
C SER A 67 -2.43 13.38 -6.62
N GLU A 68 -1.29 13.06 -7.23
CA GLU A 68 -1.25 12.31 -8.48
C GLU A 68 -1.60 10.83 -8.22
N LEU A 69 -2.71 10.38 -8.81
CA LEU A 69 -3.07 8.97 -8.87
C LEU A 69 -2.31 8.33 -10.04
N VAL A 70 -1.50 7.32 -9.75
CA VAL A 70 -0.79 6.57 -10.79
C VAL A 70 -1.69 5.49 -11.36
N GLY A 71 -2.43 4.80 -10.50
CA GLY A 71 -3.43 3.85 -10.95
C GLY A 71 -4.25 3.26 -9.81
N PHE A 72 -5.38 2.67 -10.18
CA PHE A 72 -6.37 2.09 -9.28
C PHE A 72 -6.97 0.84 -9.89
N TRP A 73 -6.94 -0.26 -9.15
CA TRP A 73 -7.44 -1.55 -9.61
C TRP A 73 -8.30 -2.23 -8.55
N SER A 74 -9.32 -2.98 -8.99
CA SER A 74 -9.88 -4.07 -8.20
C SER A 74 -9.06 -5.33 -8.42
N VAL A 75 -8.94 -6.15 -7.39
CA VAL A 75 -8.24 -7.44 -7.48
C VAL A 75 -9.27 -8.54 -7.71
N GLU A 76 -9.15 -9.20 -8.86
CA GLU A 76 -10.06 -10.30 -9.25
C GLU A 76 -9.56 -11.64 -8.72
N PHE A 77 -8.28 -11.95 -8.93
CA PHE A 77 -7.64 -13.20 -8.54
C PHE A 77 -6.29 -12.96 -7.85
N GLY A 78 -5.86 -13.90 -7.00
CA GLY A 78 -4.55 -13.86 -6.34
C GLY A 78 -4.55 -13.54 -4.84
N GLY A 79 -5.43 -14.18 -4.06
CA GLY A 79 -5.51 -14.03 -2.61
C GLY A 79 -6.94 -13.77 -2.13
N ARG A 80 -7.11 -12.89 -1.14
CA ARG A 80 -8.43 -12.50 -0.60
C ARG A 80 -9.20 -11.64 -1.62
N MET A 81 -10.43 -12.05 -1.94
CA MET A 81 -11.40 -11.29 -2.74
C MET A 81 -11.85 -10.00 -2.01
N ASN A 82 -12.56 -9.11 -2.71
CA ASN A 82 -12.99 -7.80 -2.18
C ASN A 82 -11.80 -6.90 -1.81
N LYS A 83 -10.79 -6.85 -2.69
CA LYS A 83 -9.57 -6.06 -2.47
C LYS A 83 -9.41 -5.03 -3.57
N VAL A 84 -8.97 -3.82 -3.21
CA VAL A 84 -8.54 -2.78 -4.15
C VAL A 84 -7.09 -2.42 -3.89
N PHE A 85 -6.38 -2.10 -4.95
CA PHE A 85 -4.98 -1.68 -4.93
C PHE A 85 -4.84 -0.38 -5.69
N HIS A 86 -4.14 0.60 -5.12
CA HIS A 86 -3.92 1.87 -5.79
C HIS A 86 -2.62 2.54 -5.38
N ILE A 87 -2.04 3.26 -6.34
CA ILE A 87 -0.71 3.86 -6.24
C ILE A 87 -0.84 5.38 -6.32
N TRP A 88 -0.22 6.09 -5.37
CA TRP A 88 -0.15 7.55 -5.33
C TRP A 88 1.29 8.01 -5.41
N LYS A 89 1.58 9.01 -6.22
CA LYS A 89 2.93 9.58 -6.33
C LYS A 89 3.05 10.81 -5.45
N TYR A 90 4.19 10.96 -4.78
CA TYR A 90 4.56 12.14 -4.01
C TYR A 90 6.02 12.51 -4.27
N ASP A 91 6.31 13.80 -4.36
CA ASP A 91 7.66 14.29 -4.63
C ASP A 91 8.61 14.09 -3.44
N ASN A 92 8.06 14.04 -2.22
CA ASN A 92 8.77 13.75 -0.97
C ASN A 92 7.78 13.65 0.22
N PHE A 93 8.31 13.42 1.42
CA PHE A 93 7.51 13.23 2.64
C PHE A 93 6.81 14.51 3.11
N ALA A 94 7.39 15.69 2.87
CA ALA A 94 6.76 16.96 3.23
C ALA A 94 5.55 17.21 2.32
N HIS A 95 5.71 17.03 1.01
CA HIS A 95 4.59 17.08 0.06
C HIS A 95 3.47 16.11 0.47
N ARG A 96 3.78 14.85 0.81
CA ARG A 96 2.77 13.91 1.31
C ARG A 96 2.06 14.41 2.58
N ALA A 97 2.80 14.99 3.54
CA ALA A 97 2.22 15.49 4.78
C ALA A 97 1.26 16.67 4.52
N GLU A 98 1.64 17.59 3.64
CA GLU A 98 0.82 18.73 3.21
C GLU A 98 -0.46 18.29 2.52
N VAL A 99 -0.36 17.36 1.55
CA VAL A 99 -1.53 16.77 0.88
C VAL A 99 -2.48 16.13 1.88
N ARG A 100 -1.95 15.32 2.81
CA ARG A 100 -2.80 14.65 3.81
C ARG A 100 -3.47 15.65 4.76
N LYS A 101 -2.78 16.73 5.12
CA LYS A 101 -3.35 17.83 5.91
C LYS A 101 -4.46 18.55 5.14
N ALA A 102 -4.24 18.84 3.86
CA ALA A 102 -5.24 19.47 3.01
C ALA A 102 -6.49 18.59 2.85
N LEU A 103 -6.31 17.29 2.58
CA LEU A 103 -7.41 16.32 2.49
C LEU A 103 -8.18 16.15 3.80
N ALA A 104 -7.51 16.26 4.96
CA ALA A 104 -8.19 16.25 6.25
C ALA A 104 -9.12 17.46 6.44
N ASN A 105 -8.79 18.61 5.84
CA ASN A 105 -9.58 19.84 5.91
C ASN A 105 -10.62 19.96 4.77
N CYS A 106 -10.53 19.14 3.73
CA CYS A 106 -11.50 19.10 2.64
C CYS A 106 -12.79 18.39 3.10
N LYS A 107 -13.78 19.18 3.55
CA LYS A 107 -15.06 18.66 4.07
C LYS A 107 -15.76 17.74 3.08
N GLU A 108 -15.85 18.13 1.81
CA GLU A 108 -16.48 17.32 0.76
C GLU A 108 -15.82 15.95 0.63
N TRP A 109 -14.49 15.88 0.62
CA TRP A 109 -13.77 14.61 0.58
C TRP A 109 -14.03 13.76 1.83
N GLN A 110 -14.04 14.39 3.02
CA GLN A 110 -14.30 13.69 4.27
C GLN A 110 -15.73 13.11 4.31
N GLU A 111 -16.72 13.94 4.04
CA GLU A 111 -18.14 13.60 4.15
C GLU A 111 -18.62 12.68 3.02
N GLN A 112 -18.23 12.97 1.78
CA GLN A 112 -18.74 12.24 0.62
C GLN A 112 -17.95 10.96 0.34
N SER A 113 -16.69 10.87 0.78
CA SER A 113 -15.83 9.73 0.47
C SER A 113 -15.30 9.00 1.71
N ILE A 114 -14.58 9.67 2.61
CA ILE A 114 -13.87 8.98 3.69
C ILE A 114 -14.86 8.33 4.67
N ILE A 115 -15.76 9.11 5.26
CA ILE A 115 -16.74 8.64 6.24
C ILE A 115 -17.57 7.44 5.73
N PRO A 116 -18.22 7.49 4.55
CA PRO A 116 -19.04 6.38 4.07
C PRO A 116 -18.21 5.14 3.69
N ASN A 117 -16.96 5.31 3.27
CA ASN A 117 -16.11 4.18 2.90
C ASN A 117 -15.38 3.53 4.08
N LEU A 118 -15.08 4.28 5.15
CA LEU A 118 -14.42 3.72 6.33
C LEU A 118 -15.21 2.53 6.92
N ALA A 119 -16.55 2.63 6.96
CA ALA A 119 -17.41 1.54 7.42
C ALA A 119 -17.35 0.28 6.54
N ARG A 120 -16.95 0.42 5.26
CA ARG A 120 -16.85 -0.64 4.26
C ARG A 120 -15.50 -1.35 4.26
N ILE A 121 -14.47 -0.74 4.85
CA ILE A 121 -13.11 -1.26 4.87
C ILE A 121 -12.91 -2.12 6.13
N ASP A 122 -12.32 -3.30 5.95
CA ASP A 122 -11.96 -4.24 6.99
C ASP A 122 -10.49 -4.07 7.42
N LYS A 123 -9.59 -3.91 6.45
CA LYS A 123 -8.15 -3.74 6.68
C LYS A 123 -7.57 -2.78 5.65
N GLN A 124 -6.60 -1.96 6.08
CA GLN A 124 -5.78 -1.14 5.19
C GLN A 124 -4.31 -1.49 5.39
N GLU A 125 -3.61 -1.66 4.28
CA GLU A 125 -2.15 -1.74 4.25
C GLU A 125 -1.63 -0.56 3.44
N THR A 126 -0.48 -0.03 3.86
CA THR A 126 0.17 1.10 3.19
C THR A 126 1.66 0.88 3.20
N GLU A 127 2.26 0.97 2.02
CA GLU A 127 3.68 0.78 1.82
C GLU A 127 4.24 1.98 1.04
N ILE A 128 5.45 2.38 1.38
CA ILE A 128 6.19 3.41 0.64
C ILE A 128 7.25 2.71 -0.19
N THR A 129 7.16 2.88 -1.49
CA THR A 129 8.03 2.25 -2.47
C THR A 129 8.76 3.30 -3.29
N TYR A 130 9.92 2.91 -3.79
CA TYR A 130 10.79 3.71 -4.61
C TYR A 130 10.93 3.02 -5.97
N LEU A 131 11.10 3.78 -7.04
CA LEU A 131 11.44 3.18 -8.32
C LEU A 131 12.81 2.54 -8.18
N ILE A 132 12.96 1.34 -8.71
CA ILE A 132 14.24 0.63 -8.70
C ILE A 132 14.94 1.00 -10.01
N PRO A 133 16.01 1.81 -10.00
CA PRO A 133 16.63 2.21 -11.24
C PRO A 133 17.36 1.02 -11.91
N TRP A 134 17.97 0.13 -11.11
CA TRP A 134 18.76 -1.03 -11.58
C TRP A 134 19.30 -1.91 -10.41
N SER A 135 18.57 -2.07 -9.29
CA SER A 135 19.20 -2.55 -8.02
C SER A 135 19.71 -3.99 -8.04
N LYS A 136 20.80 -4.22 -7.28
CA LYS A 136 21.32 -5.55 -6.91
C LYS A 136 20.56 -6.11 -5.70
N LEU A 137 20.29 -7.43 -5.72
CA LEU A 137 19.70 -8.16 -4.59
C LEU A 137 20.73 -8.22 -3.45
N GLU A 138 20.36 -7.72 -2.27
CA GLU A 138 21.18 -7.71 -1.07
C GLU A 138 20.37 -8.29 0.09
N LYS A 139 21.05 -8.67 1.18
CA LYS A 139 20.39 -9.07 2.44
C LYS A 139 20.23 -7.82 3.34
N PRO A 140 19.11 -7.64 4.06
CA PRO A 140 17.96 -8.53 4.20
C PRO A 140 17.05 -8.56 2.95
N PRO A 141 16.17 -9.56 2.81
CA PRO A 141 15.29 -9.67 1.65
C PRO A 141 14.53 -8.37 1.41
N LYS A 142 14.66 -7.81 0.20
CA LYS A 142 13.88 -6.66 -0.25
C LYS A 142 12.55 -7.16 -0.81
N GLU A 143 11.46 -6.52 -0.43
CA GLU A 143 10.18 -6.71 -1.11
C GLU A 143 10.19 -5.92 -2.42
N VAL A 144 9.88 -6.59 -3.52
CA VAL A 144 9.87 -5.99 -4.86
C VAL A 144 8.50 -6.23 -5.48
N HIS A 145 7.87 -5.13 -5.86
CA HIS A 145 6.60 -5.15 -6.58
C HIS A 145 6.86 -4.95 -8.07
N VAL A 146 6.32 -5.85 -8.90
CA VAL A 146 6.45 -5.76 -10.36
C VAL A 146 5.06 -5.74 -10.99
N LEU A 147 4.75 -4.67 -11.73
CA LEU A 147 3.51 -4.53 -12.47
C LEU A 147 3.77 -4.81 -13.95
N TRP A 148 3.05 -5.79 -14.51
CA TRP A 148 3.13 -6.15 -15.93
C TRP A 148 1.80 -5.84 -16.60
N TRP A 149 1.83 -5.02 -17.64
CA TRP A 149 0.66 -4.79 -18.48
C TRP A 149 0.61 -5.81 -19.62
N ASN A 150 -0.59 -6.29 -19.93
CA ASN A 150 -0.85 -7.17 -21.07
C ASN A 150 -2.20 -6.76 -21.68
N GLU A 151 -2.30 -6.78 -23.02
CA GLU A 151 -3.53 -6.42 -23.74
C GLU A 151 -4.71 -7.33 -23.38
N SER A 152 -4.44 -8.62 -23.15
CA SER A 152 -5.45 -9.62 -22.82
C SER A 152 -4.86 -10.78 -22.01
N ALA A 153 -5.75 -11.59 -21.42
CA ALA A 153 -5.35 -12.82 -20.74
C ALA A 153 -4.63 -13.79 -21.69
N ASP A 154 -5.05 -13.85 -22.95
CA ASP A 154 -4.45 -14.70 -23.98
C ASP A 154 -3.06 -14.21 -24.38
N SER A 155 -2.89 -12.90 -24.56
CA SER A 155 -1.57 -12.29 -24.82
C SER A 155 -0.58 -12.61 -23.69
N ARG A 156 -1.04 -12.51 -22.43
CA ARG A 156 -0.25 -12.91 -21.27
C ARG A 156 0.09 -14.40 -21.27
N ALA A 157 -0.87 -15.27 -21.61
CA ALA A 157 -0.65 -16.72 -21.65
C ALA A 157 0.36 -17.10 -22.74
N ALA A 158 0.22 -16.54 -23.95
CA ALA A 158 1.15 -16.74 -25.06
C ALA A 158 2.56 -16.24 -24.72
N GLY A 159 2.68 -15.06 -24.12
CA GLY A 159 3.97 -14.52 -23.67
C GLY A 159 4.66 -15.41 -22.64
N ARG A 160 3.90 -15.97 -21.69
CA ARG A 160 4.43 -16.94 -20.71
C ARG A 160 4.85 -18.25 -21.36
N HIS A 161 4.04 -18.77 -22.29
CA HIS A 161 4.37 -19.99 -23.02
C HIS A 161 5.69 -19.84 -23.76
N LYS A 162 5.85 -18.76 -24.54
CA LYS A 162 7.10 -18.43 -25.23
C LYS A 162 8.29 -18.29 -24.26
N SER A 163 8.07 -17.67 -23.10
CA SER A 163 9.11 -17.50 -22.09
C SER A 163 9.55 -18.82 -21.46
N HIS A 164 8.64 -19.79 -21.30
CA HIS A 164 8.96 -21.11 -20.80
C HIS A 164 9.70 -21.99 -21.82
N GLU A 165 9.63 -21.65 -23.10
CA GLU A 165 10.36 -22.33 -24.17
C GLU A 165 11.74 -21.71 -24.45
N ASP A 166 11.98 -20.47 -24.03
CA ASP A 166 13.30 -19.84 -24.18
C ASP A 166 14.29 -20.37 -23.11
N PRO A 167 15.33 -21.13 -23.49
CA PRO A 167 16.24 -21.74 -22.53
C PRO A 167 17.02 -20.71 -21.70
N ARG A 168 17.21 -19.48 -22.20
CA ARG A 168 17.90 -18.41 -21.46
C ARG A 168 17.02 -17.90 -20.32
N VAL A 169 15.73 -17.73 -20.58
CA VAL A 169 14.75 -17.31 -19.56
C VAL A 169 14.59 -18.39 -18.51
N VAL A 170 14.46 -19.66 -18.92
CA VAL A 170 14.37 -20.79 -17.97
C VAL A 170 15.61 -20.89 -17.10
N ALA A 171 16.81 -20.73 -17.65
CA ALA A 171 18.05 -20.73 -16.89
C ALA A 171 18.09 -19.59 -15.87
N ALA A 172 17.76 -18.35 -16.30
CA ALA A 172 17.73 -17.19 -15.41
C ALA A 172 16.71 -17.35 -14.28
N VAL A 173 15.51 -17.87 -14.56
CA VAL A 173 14.47 -18.12 -13.55
C VAL A 173 14.91 -19.18 -12.54
N ARG A 174 15.55 -20.27 -12.99
CA ARG A 174 16.09 -21.32 -12.12
C ARG A 174 17.17 -20.79 -11.18
N GLU A 175 18.00 -19.87 -11.65
CA GLU A 175 18.97 -19.20 -10.79
C GLU A 175 18.27 -18.26 -9.80
N SER A 176 17.34 -17.44 -10.28
CA SER A 176 16.71 -16.40 -9.47
C SER A 176 15.76 -16.92 -8.40
N VAL A 177 15.08 -18.06 -8.64
CA VAL A 177 14.11 -18.63 -7.69
C VAL A 177 14.76 -19.04 -6.37
N SER A 178 16.07 -19.31 -6.36
CA SER A 178 16.83 -19.60 -5.13
C SER A 178 16.88 -18.42 -4.15
N TYR A 179 16.70 -17.19 -4.63
CA TYR A 179 16.65 -15.97 -3.82
C TYR A 179 15.23 -15.60 -3.39
N LEU A 180 14.21 -16.29 -3.92
CA LEU A 180 12.81 -15.96 -3.69
C LEU A 180 12.28 -16.67 -2.44
N VAL A 181 11.96 -15.89 -1.40
CA VAL A 181 11.36 -16.43 -0.18
C VAL A 181 9.86 -16.73 -0.38
N SER A 182 9.16 -15.80 -1.02
CA SER A 182 7.74 -15.95 -1.35
C SER A 182 7.41 -15.08 -2.57
N GLN A 183 6.39 -15.48 -3.32
CA GLN A 183 5.84 -14.69 -4.41
C GLN A 183 4.33 -14.75 -4.36
N GLN A 184 3.70 -13.58 -4.50
CA GLN A 184 2.27 -13.46 -4.70
C GLN A 184 2.03 -12.83 -6.06
N ASN A 185 1.07 -13.38 -6.80
CA ASN A 185 0.66 -12.84 -8.09
C ASN A 185 -0.81 -12.45 -7.98
N MET A 186 -1.15 -11.27 -8.51
CA MET A 186 -2.52 -10.77 -8.57
C MET A 186 -2.91 -10.46 -10.00
N LEU A 187 -4.17 -10.70 -10.34
CA LEU A 187 -4.79 -10.13 -11.53
C LEU A 187 -5.53 -8.86 -11.11
N LEU A 188 -5.11 -7.75 -11.69
CA LEU A 188 -5.61 -6.42 -11.40
C LEU A 188 -6.50 -5.97 -12.56
N ILE A 189 -7.74 -5.60 -12.26
CA ILE A 189 -8.65 -4.99 -13.25
C ILE A 189 -8.62 -3.48 -13.04
N PRO A 190 -8.23 -2.69 -14.05
CA PRO A 190 -8.18 -1.24 -13.93
C PRO A 190 -9.58 -0.66 -13.72
N ALA A 191 -9.71 0.25 -12.77
CA ALA A 191 -10.93 1.01 -12.60
C ALA A 191 -11.16 1.93 -13.82
N SER A 192 -12.43 2.26 -14.11
CA SER A 192 -12.77 3.14 -15.24
C SER A 192 -12.09 4.52 -15.14
N PHE A 193 -11.84 5.01 -13.94
CA PHE A 193 -11.16 6.27 -13.64
C PHE A 193 -9.64 6.14 -13.43
N SER A 194 -9.08 4.93 -13.48
CA SER A 194 -7.64 4.72 -13.31
C SER A 194 -6.86 5.32 -14.50
N PRO A 195 -5.80 6.12 -14.26
CA PRO A 195 -4.94 6.64 -15.32
C PRO A 195 -4.18 5.53 -16.04
N LEU A 196 -3.51 4.64 -15.29
CA LEU A 196 -2.99 3.39 -15.87
C LEU A 196 -4.14 2.40 -16.11
N LYS A 197 -4.24 1.92 -17.35
CA LYS A 197 -5.15 0.86 -17.79
C LYS A 197 -4.40 -0.46 -17.85
#